data_AF-A0A2U1K6Y4-F1
#
_entry.id   AF-A0A2U1K6Y4-F1
#
_cell.length_a   1.000
_cell.length_b   1.000
_cell.length_c   1.000
_cell.angle_alpha   90.00
_cell.angle_beta   90.00
_cell.angle_gamma   90.00
#
_symmetry.space_group_name_H-M   'P 1'
#
loop_
_entity.id
_entity.type
_entity.pdbx_description
1 polymer ?
#
loop_
_entity_poly.entity_id
_entity_poly.type
_entity_poly.pdbx_seq_one_letter_code
_entity_poly.pdbx_strand_id
1 'polypeptide(L)' 'MKIVGQHYGSYMASLSMRKLREERGNTYWGMDDDTRDRLRSKLMPSVLSYQSVP' A
#
# COMPACT_ATOMS: atom_id res chain seq x y z
N MET A 1 2.50 11.78 9.41
CA MET A 1 2.35 10.68 8.42
C MET A 1 3.63 10.28 7.68
N LYS A 2 4.66 11.13 7.57
CA LYS A 2 5.92 10.80 6.86
C LYS A 2 6.64 9.57 7.44
N ILE A 3 6.78 9.47 8.76
CA ILE A 3 7.45 8.35 9.45
C ILE A 3 6.69 7.03 9.20
N VAL A 4 5.37 7.03 9.39
CA VAL A 4 4.51 5.86 9.11
C VAL A 4 4.64 5.41 7.66
N GLY A 5 4.59 6.35 6.71
CA GLY A 5 4.75 6.05 5.28
C GLY A 5 6.12 5.46 4.93
N GLN A 6 7.20 5.94 5.55
CA GLN A 6 8.55 5.37 5.37
C GLN A 6 8.67 3.98 5.98
N HIS A 7 8.15 3.77 7.20
CA HIS A 7 8.24 2.49 7.89
C HIS A 7 7.50 1.38 7.14
N TYR A 8 6.27 1.64 6.70
CA TYR A 8 5.45 0.64 6.01
C TYR A 8 5.62 0.66 4.48
N GLY A 9 6.49 1.52 3.93
CA GLY A 9 6.61 1.73 2.49
C GLY A 9 6.89 0.46 1.69
N SER A 10 7.92 -0.30 2.10
CA SER A 10 8.29 -1.55 1.44
C SER A 10 7.21 -2.63 1.58
N TYR A 11 6.49 -2.66 2.71
CA TYR A 11 5.41 -3.63 2.93
C TYR A 11 4.15 -3.30 2.13
N MET A 12 3.80 -2.01 2.02
CA MET A 12 2.72 -1.59 1.12
C MET A 12 3.09 -1.86 -0.33
N ALA A 13 4.34 -1.67 -0.73
CA ALA A 13 4.81 -2.02 -2.07
C ALA A 13 4.64 -3.51 -2.36
N SER A 14 5.07 -4.39 -1.46
CA SER A 14 4.93 -5.85 -1.66
C SER A 14 3.47 -6.30 -1.72
N LEU A 15 2.59 -5.76 -0.86
CA LEU A 15 1.15 -6.05 -0.88
C LEU A 15 0.42 -5.50 -2.11
N SER A 16 1.00 -4.50 -2.78
CA SER A 16 0.39 -3.87 -3.95
C SER A 16 0.87 -4.47 -5.28
N MET A 17 1.87 -5.36 -5.25
CA MET A 17 2.35 -6.06 -6.44
C MET A 17 1.30 -7.04 -6.95
N ARG A 18 0.94 -6.94 -8.23
CA ARG A 18 0.04 -7.88 -8.90
C ARG A 18 0.33 -7.99 -10.40
N LYS A 19 -0.29 -8.99 -11.03
CA LYS A 19 -0.35 -9.06 -12.49
C LYS A 19 -1.29 -7.99 -13.01
N LEU A 20 -0.76 -7.09 -13.81
CA LEU A 20 -1.50 -6.04 -14.51
C LEU A 20 -1.58 -6.36 -15.99
N ARG A 21 -2.62 -5.86 -16.65
CA ARG A 21 -2.81 -6.00 -18.08
C ARG A 21 -2.81 -4.62 -18.71
N GLU A 22 -1.84 -4.38 -19.58
CA GLU A 22 -1.77 -3.17 -20.38
C GLU A 22 -2.82 -3.19 -21.50
N GLU A 23 -3.08 -2.02 -22.11
CA GLU A 23 -4.04 -1.85 -23.21
C GLU A 23 -3.74 -2.77 -24.42
N ARG A 24 -2.46 -3.06 -24.66
CA ARG A 24 -2.00 -3.98 -25.73
C ARG A 24 -2.27 -5.45 -25.41
N GLY A 25 -2.80 -5.76 -24.23
CA GLY A 25 -3.12 -7.12 -23.78
C GLY A 25 -1.98 -7.87 -23.09
N ASN A 26 -0.79 -7.27 -23.00
CA ASN A 26 0.36 -7.85 -22.31
C ASN A 26 0.12 -7.89 -20.79
N THR A 27 0.53 -8.99 -20.16
CA THR A 27 0.46 -9.16 -18.71
C THR A 27 1.85 -9.10 -18.10
N TYR A 28 2.03 -8.31 -17.04
CA TYR A 28 3.29 -8.14 -16.34
C TYR A 28 3.06 -7.93 -14.85
N TRP A 29 4.09 -8.11 -14.04
CA TRP A 29 4.04 -7.78 -12.63
C TRP A 29 4.31 -6.29 -12.44
N GLY A 30 3.36 -5.59 -11.83
CA GLY A 30 3.46 -4.17 -11.58
C GLY A 30 2.83 -3.79 -10.24
N MET A 31 3.10 -2.55 -9.84
CA MET A 31 2.51 -1.96 -8.66
C MET A 31 1.11 -1.46 -8.99
N ASP A 32 0.11 -1.92 -8.25
CA ASP A 32 -1.24 -1.36 -8.31
C ASP A 32 -1.32 -0.17 -7.37
N ASP A 33 -1.24 1.03 -7.95
CA ASP A 33 -1.22 2.28 -7.20
C ASP A 33 -2.53 2.53 -6.44
N ASP A 34 -3.68 2.11 -6.99
CA ASP A 34 -4.98 2.21 -6.31
C ASP A 34 -5.00 1.45 -4.98
N THR A 35 -4.42 0.25 -4.96
CA THR A 35 -4.31 -0.54 -3.74
C THR A 35 -3.30 0.04 -2.78
N ARG A 36 -2.15 0.50 -3.29
CA ARG A 36 -1.14 1.16 -2.47
C ARG A 36 -1.72 2.39 -1.78
N ASP A 37 -2.50 3.20 -2.49
CA ASP A 37 -3.16 4.37 -1.94
C ASP A 37 -4.28 4.01 -0.98
N ARG A 38 -5.05 2.94 -1.25
CA ARG A 38 -6.04 2.42 -0.31
C ARG A 38 -5.41 1.91 0.98
N LEU A 39 -4.28 1.19 0.91
CA LEU A 39 -3.51 0.75 2.07
C LEU A 39 -3.05 1.95 2.88
N ARG A 40 -2.47 2.95 2.22
CA ARG A 40 -2.02 4.18 2.86
C ARG A 40 -3.17 4.93 3.53
N SER A 41 -4.31 5.07 2.86
CA SER A 41 -5.50 5.74 3.36
C SER A 41 -6.07 5.07 4.62
N LYS A 42 -6.03 3.73 4.70
CA LYS A 42 -6.47 2.98 5.89
C LYS A 42 -5.44 2.95 7.00
N LEU A 43 -4.15 2.88 6.67
CA LEU A 43 -3.08 2.77 7.64
C LEU A 43 -2.99 4.03 8.53
N MET A 44 -3.11 5.22 7.96
CA MET A 44 -2.99 6.47 8.70
C MET A 44 -3.99 6.60 9.87
N PRO A 45 -5.32 6.41 9.67
CA PRO A 45 -6.27 6.46 10.77
C PRO A 45 -6.08 5.29 11.74
N SER A 46 -5.78 4.07 11.28
CA SER A 46 -5.54 2.92 12.17
C SER A 46 -4.39 3.15 13.13
N VAL A 47 -3.30 3.76 12.66
CA VAL A 47 -2.14 4.12 13.50
C VAL A 47 -2.51 5.22 14.50
N LEU A 48 -3.32 6.20 14.11
CA LEU A 48 -3.78 7.26 15.02
C LEU A 48 -4.76 6.75 16.08
N SER A 49 -5.64 5.81 15.72
CA SER A 49 -6.60 5.22 16.65
C SER A 49 -6.04 4.07 17.48
N TYR A 50 -4.77 3.72 17.27
CA TYR A 50 -4.13 2.64 18.00
C TYR A 50 -3.92 3.04 19.46
N GLN A 51 -4.68 2.43 20.37
CA GLN A 51 -4.45 2.54 21.79
C GLN A 51 -3.43 1.49 22.19
N SER A 52 -2.25 1.93 22.66
CA SER A 52 -1.29 1.00 23.26
C SER A 52 -1.89 0.44 24.54
N VAL A 53 -2.17 -0.85 24.55
CA VAL A 53 -2.51 -1.56 25.79
C VAL A 53 -1.22 -1.63 26.62
N PRO A 54 -1.25 -1.22 27.90
CA PRO A 54 -0.07 -1.24 28.77
C PRO A 54 0.45 -2.65 29.07
#